data_AF-A0A1V6IZZ0-F1
#
_entry.id   AF-A0A1V6IZZ0-F1
#
_cell.length_a   1.000
_cell.length_b   1.000
_cell.length_c   1.000
_cell.angle_alpha   90.00
_cell.angle_beta   90.00
_cell.angle_gamma   90.00
#
_symmetry.space_group_name_H-M   'P 1'
#
loop_
_entity.id
_entity.type
_entity.pdbx_description
1 polymer ?
#
loop_
_entity_poly.entity_id
_entity_poly.type
_entity_poly.pdbx_seq_one_letter_code
_entity_poly.pdbx_strand_id
1 'polypeptide(L)'
;MTSIKTDKECPFCSIAEDREVICESAGALAIPDHYPISPGHTLIIPRKHIPDYFEFTGAEQQELWQLVNRCKAILTERYHPDGFNVGINVGPAAGQTILHAHIHLIPRYMGDVENPRGGIRHTIPGKGYY
;
A
#
# COMPACT_ATOMS: atom_id res chain seq x y z
N MET A 1 2.34 20.72 -19.62
CA MET A 1 2.42 19.31 -19.17
C MET A 1 3.63 19.20 -18.26
N THR A 2 3.42 19.14 -16.95
CA THR A 2 4.51 19.03 -15.98
C THR A 2 5.04 17.61 -16.02
N SER A 3 6.34 17.42 -16.28
CA SER A 3 6.96 16.10 -16.28
C SER A 3 6.77 15.42 -14.93
N ILE A 4 6.36 14.15 -14.92
CA ILE A 4 6.28 13.34 -13.70
C ILE A 4 7.71 13.18 -13.16
N LYS A 5 7.92 13.51 -11.89
CA LYS A 5 9.21 13.29 -11.20
C LYS A 5 9.40 11.78 -11.01
N THR A 6 10.51 11.24 -11.49
CA THR A 6 10.87 9.81 -11.40
C THR A 6 12.32 9.65 -10.97
N ASP A 7 12.67 8.46 -10.46
CA ASP A 7 14.03 8.06 -10.08
C ASP A 7 14.31 6.66 -10.64
N LYS A 8 15.40 6.50 -11.41
CA LYS A 8 15.72 5.23 -12.09
C LYS A 8 16.07 4.11 -11.12
N GLU A 9 16.62 4.43 -9.95
CA GLU A 9 16.98 3.44 -8.92
C GLU A 9 15.77 3.03 -8.07
N CYS A 10 14.66 3.76 -8.18
CA CYS A 10 13.44 3.45 -7.45
C CYS A 10 12.65 2.30 -8.13
N PRO A 11 12.39 1.19 -7.43
CA PRO A 11 11.64 0.05 -8.00
C PRO A 11 10.18 0.40 -8.34
N PHE A 12 9.64 1.49 -7.81
CA PHE A 12 8.28 1.97 -8.07
C PHE A 12 8.19 2.99 -9.20
N CYS A 13 9.30 3.64 -9.58
CA CYS A 13 9.36 4.45 -10.80
C CYS A 13 9.63 3.60 -12.03
N SER A 14 10.32 2.47 -11.86
CA SER A 14 10.72 1.54 -12.91
C SER A 14 9.92 0.23 -12.85
N ILE A 15 8.60 0.33 -12.71
CA ILE A 15 7.73 -0.85 -12.69
C ILE A 15 7.78 -1.53 -14.06
N ALA A 16 8.08 -2.83 -14.07
CA ALA A 16 8.13 -3.63 -15.30
C ALA A 16 6.77 -3.67 -16.00
N GLU A 17 6.77 -3.63 -17.33
CA GLU A 17 5.54 -3.57 -18.16
C GLU A 17 4.65 -4.81 -18.02
N ASP A 18 5.22 -5.95 -17.63
CA ASP A 18 4.52 -7.23 -17.44
C ASP A 18 3.88 -7.38 -16.06
N ARG A 19 4.07 -6.41 -15.17
CA ARG A 19 3.51 -6.48 -13.81
C ARG A 19 2.00 -6.26 -13.82
N GLU A 20 1.29 -7.13 -13.12
CA GLU A 20 -0.16 -7.00 -12.95
C GLU A 20 -0.53 -5.67 -12.28
N VAL A 21 -1.49 -4.95 -12.89
CA VAL A 21 -2.13 -3.76 -12.32
C VAL A 21 -3.56 -4.12 -11.97
N ILE A 22 -3.90 -4.09 -10.67
CA ILE A 22 -5.25 -4.43 -10.18
C ILE A 22 -6.24 -3.33 -10.54
N CYS A 23 -5.83 -2.07 -10.32
CA CYS A 23 -6.54 -0.89 -10.79
C CYS A 23 -5.61 0.32 -10.78
N GLU A 24 -5.94 1.34 -11.55
CA GLU A 24 -5.15 2.57 -11.64
C GLU A 24 -6.03 3.82 -11.75
N SER A 25 -5.40 4.97 -11.51
CA SER A 25 -5.90 6.31 -11.78
C SER A 25 -4.85 7.08 -12.62
N ALA A 26 -5.11 8.37 -12.85
CA ALA A 26 -4.16 9.22 -13.57
C ALA A 26 -2.84 9.38 -12.80
N GLY A 27 -2.91 9.57 -11.48
CA GLY A 27 -1.78 9.84 -10.61
C GLY A 27 -1.22 8.62 -9.87
N ALA A 28 -1.89 7.46 -9.86
CA ALA A 28 -1.48 6.31 -9.06
C ALA A 28 -1.87 4.96 -9.69
N LEU A 29 -1.27 3.90 -9.16
CA LEU A 29 -1.46 2.50 -9.57
C LEU A 29 -1.52 1.60 -8.34
N ALA A 30 -2.34 0.55 -8.41
CA ALA A 30 -2.43 -0.50 -7.40
C ALA A 30 -1.88 -1.82 -7.98
N ILE A 31 -0.81 -2.34 -7.38
CA ILE A 31 -0.11 -3.54 -7.86
C ILE A 31 0.10 -4.55 -6.73
N PRO A 32 0.11 -5.85 -7.01
CA PRO A 32 0.45 -6.86 -6.00
C PRO A 32 1.83 -6.61 -5.41
N ASP A 33 1.95 -6.77 -4.09
CA ASP A 33 3.26 -6.76 -3.43
C ASP A 33 4.08 -7.98 -3.92
N HIS A 34 5.37 -7.78 -4.11
CA HIS A 34 6.28 -8.86 -4.51
C HIS A 34 6.52 -9.86 -3.36
N TYR A 35 6.45 -9.37 -2.11
CA TYR A 35 6.56 -10.16 -0.88
C TYR A 35 5.26 -10.02 -0.07
N PRO A 36 4.17 -10.66 -0.52
CA PRO A 36 2.86 -10.48 0.09
C PRO A 36 2.82 -11.02 1.53
N ILE A 37 2.28 -10.24 2.47
CA ILE A 37 2.03 -10.67 3.85
C ILE A 37 0.89 -11.70 3.89
N SER A 38 -0.10 -11.54 3.01
CA SER A 38 -1.25 -12.41 2.87
C SER A 38 -1.73 -12.41 1.41
N PRO A 39 -2.54 -13.41 0.99
CA PRO A 39 -3.10 -13.43 -0.36
C PRO A 39 -3.85 -12.13 -0.68
N GLY A 40 -3.47 -11.48 -1.78
CA GLY A 40 -4.03 -10.21 -2.22
C GLY A 40 -3.37 -8.95 -1.63
N HIS A 41 -2.28 -9.07 -0.85
CA HIS A 41 -1.51 -7.90 -0.40
C HIS A 41 -1.10 -7.03 -1.59
N THR A 42 -1.58 -5.79 -1.58
CA THR A 42 -1.47 -4.85 -2.69
C THR A 42 -0.90 -3.53 -2.22
N LEU A 43 -0.06 -2.90 -3.05
CA LEU A 43 0.51 -1.59 -2.83
C LEU A 43 -0.18 -0.56 -3.73
N ILE A 44 -0.66 0.54 -3.14
CA ILE A 44 -1.10 1.72 -3.87
C ILE A 44 0.07 2.69 -3.94
N ILE A 45 0.50 3.00 -5.15
CA ILE A 45 1.76 3.68 -5.44
C ILE A 45 1.46 4.89 -6.34
N PRO A 46 1.90 6.11 -5.98
CA PRO A 46 1.80 7.26 -6.85
C PRO A 46 2.76 7.12 -8.02
N ARG A 47 2.38 7.59 -9.22
CA ARG A 47 3.28 7.62 -10.38
C ARG A 47 4.43 8.61 -10.19
N LYS A 48 4.16 9.70 -9.48
CA LYS A 48 5.16 10.70 -9.10
C LYS A 48 5.99 10.16 -7.93
N HIS A 49 7.31 10.25 -8.05
CA HIS A 49 8.25 9.92 -6.99
C HIS A 49 8.17 10.96 -5.88
N ILE A 50 7.45 10.60 -4.81
CA ILE A 50 7.37 11.34 -3.56
C ILE A 50 7.69 10.34 -2.44
N PRO A 51 8.77 10.54 -1.66
CA PRO A 51 9.19 9.61 -0.63
C PRO A 51 8.26 9.61 0.59
N ASP A 52 7.69 10.76 0.93
CA ASP A 52 6.96 10.99 2.17
C ASP A 52 5.47 11.26 1.88
N TYR A 53 4.58 10.50 2.53
CA TYR A 53 3.13 10.68 2.36
C TYR A 53 2.65 12.08 2.74
N PHE A 54 3.29 12.73 3.70
CA PHE A 54 2.90 14.06 4.16
C PHE A 54 3.32 15.18 3.18
N GLU A 55 4.08 14.88 2.13
CA GLU A 55 4.41 15.82 1.05
C GLU A 55 3.33 15.91 -0.03
N PHE A 56 2.36 14.99 -0.05
CA PHE A 56 1.25 15.07 -1.00
C PHE A 56 0.31 16.23 -0.67
N THR A 57 -0.18 16.88 -1.72
CA THR A 57 -1.33 17.78 -1.63
C THR A 57 -2.60 17.01 -1.20
N GLY A 58 -3.60 17.71 -0.66
CA GLY A 58 -4.87 17.08 -0.28
C GLY A 58 -5.57 16.37 -1.45
N ALA A 59 -5.43 16.89 -2.68
CA ALA A 59 -5.99 16.26 -3.87
C ALA A 59 -5.25 14.96 -4.23
N GLU A 60 -3.92 14.94 -4.17
CA GLU A 60 -3.12 13.73 -4.38
C GLU A 60 -3.44 12.67 -3.31
N GLN A 61 -3.55 13.05 -2.04
CA GLN A 61 -3.97 12.13 -0.97
C GLN A 61 -5.37 11.56 -1.23
N GLN A 62 -6.33 12.40 -1.62
CA GLN A 62 -7.69 11.97 -1.93
C GLN A 62 -7.72 10.97 -3.09
N GLU A 63 -6.95 11.20 -4.15
CA GLU A 63 -6.84 10.28 -5.28
C GLU A 63 -6.29 8.91 -4.85
N LEU A 64 -5.22 8.88 -4.04
CA LEU A 64 -4.66 7.64 -3.49
C LEU A 64 -5.71 6.85 -2.69
N TRP A 65 -6.48 7.51 -1.82
CA TRP A 65 -7.51 6.86 -1.01
C TRP A 65 -8.73 6.40 -1.82
N GLN A 66 -9.10 7.12 -2.88
CA GLN A 66 -10.11 6.63 -3.83
C GLN A 66 -9.65 5.34 -4.50
N LEU A 67 -8.37 5.26 -4.89
CA LEU A 67 -7.80 4.07 -5.48
C LEU A 67 -7.72 2.91 -4.47
N VAL A 68 -7.40 3.16 -3.19
CA VAL A 68 -7.49 2.17 -2.11
C VAL A 68 -8.89 1.57 -2.03
N ASN A 69 -9.94 2.40 -2.03
CA ASN A 69 -11.32 1.93 -1.95
C ASN A 69 -11.72 1.06 -3.16
N ARG A 70 -11.35 1.48 -4.37
CA ARG A 70 -11.58 0.71 -5.59
C ARG A 70 -10.84 -0.63 -5.55
N CYS A 71 -9.57 -0.62 -5.14
CA CYS A 71 -8.76 -1.82 -5.02
C CYS A 71 -9.36 -2.78 -3.97
N LYS A 72 -9.82 -2.26 -2.83
CA LYS A 72 -10.48 -3.06 -1.79
C LYS A 72 -11.69 -3.81 -2.33
N ALA A 73 -12.52 -3.16 -3.16
CA ALA A 73 -13.68 -3.80 -3.77
C ALA A 73 -13.28 -5.00 -4.64
N ILE A 74 -12.30 -4.80 -5.53
CA ILE A 74 -11.76 -5.85 -6.41
C ILE A 74 -11.16 -7.01 -5.59
N LEU A 75 -10.37 -6.70 -4.56
CA LEU A 75 -9.77 -7.71 -3.68
C LEU A 75 -10.83 -8.48 -2.88
N THR A 76 -11.93 -7.82 -2.51
CA THR A 76 -13.05 -8.47 -1.81
C THR A 76 -13.69 -9.54 -2.68
N GLU A 77 -13.91 -9.23 -3.96
CA GLU A 77 -14.51 -10.15 -4.92
C GLU A 77 -13.56 -11.29 -5.30
N ARG A 78 -12.25 -11.00 -5.42
CA ARG A 78 -11.25 -11.97 -5.88
C ARG A 78 -10.80 -12.93 -4.79
N TYR A 79 -10.70 -12.47 -3.54
CA TYR A 79 -10.06 -13.23 -2.46
C TYR A 79 -10.96 -13.50 -1.27
N HIS A 80 -12.13 -12.87 -1.17
CA HIS A 80 -13.07 -13.04 -0.05
C HIS A 80 -12.43 -12.94 1.35
N PRO A 81 -11.66 -11.89 1.66
CA PRO A 81 -11.05 -11.73 2.98
C PRO A 81 -12.09 -11.36 4.04
N ASP A 82 -11.81 -11.72 5.29
CA ASP A 82 -12.63 -11.42 6.45
C ASP A 82 -12.37 -10.00 7.02
N GLY A 83 -11.28 -9.36 6.58
CA GLY A 83 -10.93 -8.01 7.01
C GLY A 83 -9.76 -7.43 6.22
N PHE A 84 -9.31 -6.24 6.63
CA PHE A 84 -8.16 -5.59 6.03
C PHE A 84 -7.31 -4.88 7.10
N ASN A 85 -6.00 -4.88 6.92
CA ASN A 85 -5.14 -3.84 7.46
C ASN A 85 -4.75 -2.89 6.35
N VAL A 86 -4.78 -1.59 6.67
CA VAL A 86 -4.36 -0.53 5.76
C VAL A 86 -3.35 0.33 6.49
N GLY A 87 -2.21 0.59 5.87
CA GLY A 87 -1.10 1.27 6.53
C GLY A 87 -0.12 1.93 5.59
N ILE A 88 0.61 2.90 6.13
CA ILE A 88 1.66 3.65 5.42
C ILE A 88 2.83 3.76 6.38
N ASN A 89 4.01 3.33 5.96
CA ASN A 89 5.24 3.56 6.70
C ASN A 89 5.88 4.85 6.18
N VAL A 90 6.12 5.82 7.07
CA VAL A 90 6.74 7.10 6.72
C VAL A 90 8.00 7.29 7.54
N GLY A 91 9.13 7.30 6.84
CA GLY A 91 10.47 7.39 7.39
C GLY A 91 11.05 6.05 7.89
N PRO A 92 12.39 5.95 8.02
CA PRO A 92 13.05 4.70 8.41
C PRO A 92 12.64 4.16 9.78
N ALA A 93 12.37 5.05 10.74
CA ALA A 93 11.94 4.66 12.09
C ALA A 93 10.58 3.95 12.10
N ALA A 94 9.73 4.21 11.11
CA ALA A 94 8.45 3.52 10.90
C ALA A 94 8.58 2.27 10.01
N GLY A 95 9.79 1.88 9.61
CA GLY A 95 10.03 0.72 8.75
C GLY A 95 9.87 0.98 7.25
N GLN A 96 9.90 2.24 6.80
CA GLN A 96 9.92 2.54 5.37
C GLN A 96 11.28 2.16 4.77
N THR A 97 11.27 1.21 3.82
CA THR A 97 12.47 0.72 3.13
C THR A 97 12.63 1.30 1.72
N ILE A 98 11.52 1.46 1.00
CA ILE A 98 11.48 2.11 -0.31
C ILE A 98 11.03 3.56 -0.08
N LEU A 99 11.91 4.52 -0.39
CA LEU A 99 11.66 5.96 -0.30
C LEU A 99 10.81 6.46 -1.48
N HIS A 100 9.67 5.82 -1.66
CA HIS A 100 8.58 6.22 -2.55
C HIS A 100 7.31 5.80 -1.81
N ALA A 101 6.52 6.78 -1.37
CA ALA A 101 5.36 6.56 -0.54
C ALA A 101 4.41 5.54 -1.16
N HIS A 102 3.93 4.61 -0.36
CA HIS A 102 3.01 3.57 -0.79
C HIS A 102 2.07 3.19 0.35
N ILE A 103 0.81 2.93 0.00
CA ILE A 103 -0.19 2.46 0.95
C ILE A 103 -0.27 0.95 0.83
N HIS A 104 -0.05 0.25 1.93
CA HIS A 104 -0.31 -1.17 2.05
C HIS A 104 -1.81 -1.38 2.21
N LEU A 105 -2.40 -2.21 1.36
CA LEU A 105 -3.74 -2.77 1.51
C LEU A 105 -3.61 -4.28 1.65
N ILE A 106 -3.75 -4.76 2.88
CA ILE A 106 -3.45 -6.15 3.27
C ILE A 106 -4.77 -6.84 3.63
N PRO A 107 -5.28 -7.75 2.79
CA PRO A 107 -6.40 -8.62 3.15
C PRO A 107 -6.08 -9.47 4.38
N ARG A 108 -7.04 -9.68 5.27
CA ARG A 108 -6.91 -10.48 6.49
C ARG A 108 -7.94 -11.60 6.51
N TYR A 109 -7.57 -12.74 7.08
CA TYR A 109 -8.38 -13.95 7.07
C TYR A 109 -8.49 -14.50 8.49
N MET A 110 -9.66 -14.99 8.88
CA MET A 110 -9.85 -15.62 10.18
C MET A 110 -8.91 -16.84 10.30
N GLY A 111 -8.08 -16.85 11.34
CA GLY A 111 -7.07 -17.89 11.56
C GLY A 111 -5.71 -17.65 10.89
N ASP A 112 -5.51 -16.51 10.21
CA ASP A 112 -4.19 -16.15 9.66
C ASP A 112 -3.14 -15.81 10.75
N VAL A 113 -3.60 -15.50 11.96
CA VAL A 113 -2.80 -15.35 13.19
C VAL A 113 -3.58 -15.92 14.37
N GLU A 114 -2.87 -16.32 15.44
CA GLU A 114 -3.47 -16.89 16.65
C GLU A 114 -4.42 -15.90 17.37
N ASN A 115 -4.03 -14.63 17.47
CA ASN A 115 -4.82 -13.59 18.13
C ASN A 115 -4.72 -12.25 17.38
N PRO A 116 -5.76 -11.83 16.63
CA PRO A 116 -5.71 -10.59 15.85
C PRO A 116 -5.89 -9.32 16.69
N ARG A 117 -6.25 -9.42 17.98
CA ARG A 117 -6.46 -8.27 18.87
C ARG A 117 -5.19 -7.42 18.92
N GLY A 118 -5.36 -6.10 18.81
CA GLY A 118 -4.25 -5.15 18.77
C GLY A 118 -3.94 -4.60 17.38
N GLY A 119 -4.10 -5.41 16.32
CA GLY A 119 -3.84 -5.00 14.94
C GLY A 119 -2.52 -4.23 14.79
N ILE A 120 -2.60 -2.98 14.34
CA ILE A 120 -1.44 -2.11 14.10
C ILE A 120 -0.54 -1.90 15.32
N ARG A 121 -1.03 -2.14 16.54
CA ARG A 121 -0.21 -2.01 17.76
C ARG A 121 0.93 -3.02 17.84
N HIS A 122 0.85 -4.12 17.08
CA HIS A 122 1.92 -5.12 16.96
C HIS A 122 3.17 -4.58 16.22
N THR A 123 3.10 -3.38 15.65
CA THR A 123 4.29 -2.68 15.12
C THR A 123 5.35 -2.40 16.19
N ILE A 124 4.94 -2.23 17.46
CA ILE A 124 5.85 -2.15 18.60
C ILE A 124 5.77 -3.47 19.38
N PRO A 125 6.84 -4.29 19.39
CA PRO A 125 6.86 -5.56 20.09
C PRO A 125 6.39 -5.43 21.55
N GLY A 126 5.48 -6.31 21.97
CA GLY A 126 4.92 -6.33 23.33
C GLY A 126 3.83 -5.30 23.61
N LYS A 127 3.44 -4.44 22.66
CA LYS A 127 2.34 -3.45 22.84
C LYS A 127 1.02 -3.82 22.14
N GLY A 128 1.02 -4.94 21.42
CA GLY A 128 -0.12 -5.42 20.64
C GLY A 128 -1.36 -5.70 21.48
N TYR A 129 -1.21 -6.48 22.54
CA TYR A 129 -2.32 -6.88 23.40
C TYR A 129 -2.61 -5.80 24.44
N TYR A 130 -3.90 -5.48 24.59
CA TYR A 130 -4.50 -4.61 25.61
C TYR A 130 -5.83 -5.21 26.01
#